data_AF-A0AAE3GW10-F1
#
_entry.id   AF-A0AAE3GW10-F1
#
_cell.length_a   1.000
_cell.length_b   1.000
_cell.length_c   1.000
_cell.angle_alpha   90.00
_cell.angle_beta   90.00
_cell.angle_gamma   90.00
#
_symmetry.space_group_name_H-M   'P 1'
#
loop_
_entity.id
_entity.type
_entity.pdbx_description
1 polymer ?
#
loop_
_entity_poly.entity_id
_entity_poly.type
_entity_poly.pdbx_seq_one_letter_code
_entity_poly.pdbx_strand_id
1 'polypeptide(L)'
;MTSAEMSEVISWLKEQEYWDLSELKCYLAERSDVVFQSPTSYYKILKSARISWQKAQKKHPRQEPELVKKRVKEINEILEELMPAIKAEKLVVYAVDEVHLLE
;
A
#
# COMPACT_ATOMS: atom_id res chain seq x y z
N MET A 1 -0.04 -22.94 -0.21
CA MET A 1 -0.04 -22.45 -1.60
C MET A 1 0.06 -23.61 -2.56
N THR A 2 -1.01 -23.82 -3.30
CA THR A 2 -1.12 -24.75 -4.43
C THR A 2 -0.53 -24.12 -5.70
N SER A 3 -0.30 -24.94 -6.73
CA SER A 3 0.19 -24.45 -8.03
C SER A 3 -0.81 -23.50 -8.73
N ALA A 4 -2.10 -23.66 -8.47
CA ALA A 4 -3.15 -22.81 -9.02
C ALA A 4 -3.11 -21.39 -8.40
N GLU A 5 -3.05 -21.30 -7.08
CA GLU A 5 -2.94 -20.02 -6.35
C GLU A 5 -1.65 -19.27 -6.75
N MET A 6 -0.55 -20.00 -6.93
CA MET A 6 0.71 -19.46 -7.46
C MET A 6 0.52 -18.77 -8.81
N SER A 7 -0.19 -19.42 -9.74
CA SER A 7 -0.39 -18.87 -11.08
C SER A 7 -1.27 -17.61 -11.05
N GLU A 8 -2.27 -17.58 -10.18
CA GLU A 8 -3.15 -16.42 -10.00
C GLU A 8 -2.39 -15.21 -9.46
N VAL A 9 -1.60 -15.42 -8.40
CA VAL A 9 -0.74 -14.37 -7.81
C VAL A 9 0.26 -13.83 -8.83
N ILE A 10 0.84 -14.70 -9.66
CA ILE A 10 1.77 -14.29 -10.74
C ILE A 10 1.05 -13.49 -11.83
N SER A 11 -0.17 -13.85 -12.21
CA SER A 11 -0.96 -13.08 -13.20
C SER A 11 -1.28 -11.69 -12.65
N TRP A 12 -1.78 -11.63 -11.42
CA TRP A 12 -2.08 -10.37 -10.74
C TRP A 12 -0.84 -9.47 -10.65
N LEU A 13 0.32 -10.00 -10.22
CA LEU A 13 1.59 -9.26 -10.16
C LEU A 13 2.04 -8.71 -11.53
N LYS A 14 1.71 -9.39 -12.63
CA LYS A 14 2.07 -8.93 -13.98
C LYS A 14 1.16 -7.81 -14.47
N GLU A 15 -0.13 -7.89 -14.16
CA GLU A 15 -1.15 -6.88 -14.49
C GLU A 15 -0.94 -5.56 -13.73
N GLN A 16 -0.38 -5.61 -12.52
CA GLN A 16 -0.10 -4.40 -11.76
C GLN A 16 0.94 -3.51 -12.45
N GLU A 17 0.60 -2.23 -12.62
CA GLU A 17 1.48 -1.19 -13.18
C GLU A 17 2.59 -0.80 -12.20
N TYR A 18 2.27 -0.77 -10.90
CA TYR A 18 3.17 -0.57 -9.77
C TYR A 18 2.90 -1.68 -8.74
N TRP A 19 3.91 -2.12 -8.00
CA TRP A 19 3.66 -3.05 -6.91
C TRP A 19 4.76 -2.95 -5.84
N ASP A 20 4.37 -3.12 -4.58
CA ASP A 20 5.30 -3.23 -3.46
C ASP A 20 5.15 -4.57 -2.70
N LEU A 21 6.08 -4.85 -1.79
CA LEU A 21 6.09 -6.12 -1.05
C LEU A 21 4.95 -6.20 -0.02
N SER A 22 4.50 -5.05 0.50
CA SER A 22 3.39 -4.93 1.44
C SER A 22 2.05 -5.21 0.74
N GLU A 23 1.84 -4.72 -0.47
CA GLU A 23 0.66 -5.04 -1.29
C GLU A 23 0.58 -6.54 -1.60
N LEU A 24 1.72 -7.17 -1.93
CA LEU A 24 1.76 -8.62 -2.09
C LEU A 24 1.39 -9.36 -0.79
N LYS A 25 1.83 -8.86 0.37
CA LYS A 25 1.45 -9.42 1.68
C LYS A 25 -0.05 -9.28 1.93
N CYS A 26 -0.62 -8.11 1.71
CA CYS A 26 -2.05 -7.86 1.88
C CYS A 26 -2.88 -8.73 0.93
N TYR A 27 -2.50 -8.80 -0.35
CA TYR A 27 -3.19 -9.61 -1.34
C TYR A 27 -3.21 -11.11 -0.97
N LEU A 28 -2.07 -11.64 -0.48
CA LEU A 28 -1.98 -13.03 -0.03
C LEU A 28 -2.77 -13.29 1.26
N ALA A 29 -2.83 -12.32 2.17
CA ALA A 29 -3.63 -12.40 3.38
C ALA A 29 -5.13 -12.37 3.06
N GLU A 30 -5.59 -11.46 2.19
CA GLU A 30 -7.01 -11.32 1.86
C GLU A 30 -7.55 -12.49 1.02
N ARG A 31 -6.77 -12.98 0.05
CA ARG A 31 -7.28 -13.93 -0.95
C ARG A 31 -6.94 -15.38 -0.66
N SER A 32 -5.84 -15.62 0.04
CA SER A 32 -5.37 -16.98 0.33
C SER A 32 -5.25 -17.27 1.82
N ASP A 33 -5.49 -16.29 2.71
CA ASP A 33 -5.24 -16.39 4.15
C ASP A 33 -3.81 -16.89 4.48
N VAL A 34 -2.86 -16.63 3.57
CA VAL A 34 -1.48 -17.09 3.66
C VAL A 34 -0.61 -15.93 4.10
N VAL A 35 -0.14 -16.00 5.35
CA VAL A 35 0.89 -15.10 5.88
C VAL A 35 2.18 -15.90 6.05
N PHE A 36 3.21 -15.55 5.28
CA PHE A 36 4.51 -16.20 5.45
C PHE A 36 5.24 -15.59 6.65
N GLN A 37 5.74 -16.44 7.54
CA GLN A 37 6.56 -16.01 8.68
C GLN A 37 7.90 -15.39 8.25
N SER A 38 8.42 -15.78 7.07
CA SER A 38 9.71 -15.32 6.57
C SER A 38 9.56 -14.45 5.32
N PRO A 39 10.25 -13.29 5.26
CA PRO A 39 10.36 -12.47 4.05
C PRO A 39 10.88 -13.25 2.84
N THR A 40 11.76 -14.24 3.07
CA THR A 40 12.40 -15.05 2.02
C THR A 40 11.38 -15.82 1.17
N SER A 41 10.23 -16.19 1.75
CA SER A 41 9.17 -16.89 1.02
C SER A 41 8.51 -16.00 -0.04
N TYR A 42 8.33 -14.71 0.24
CA TYR A 42 7.80 -13.76 -0.74
C TYR A 42 8.75 -13.59 -1.93
N TYR A 43 10.06 -13.53 -1.69
CA TYR A 43 11.05 -13.46 -2.77
C TYR A 43 11.06 -14.70 -3.68
N LYS A 44 10.67 -15.87 -3.18
CA LYS A 44 10.50 -17.07 -4.04
C LYS A 44 9.35 -16.90 -5.02
N ILE A 45 8.24 -16.28 -4.61
CA ILE A 45 7.09 -15.99 -5.48
C ILE A 45 7.51 -15.01 -6.57
N LEU A 46 8.21 -13.93 -6.18
CA LEU A 46 8.74 -12.94 -7.11
C LEU A 46 9.71 -13.55 -8.14
N LYS A 47 10.60 -14.43 -7.66
CA LYS A 47 11.53 -15.17 -8.53
C LYS A 47 10.78 -16.05 -9.53
N SER A 48 9.70 -16.74 -9.12
CA SER A 48 8.84 -17.52 -10.01
C SER A 48 8.11 -16.65 -11.03
N ALA A 49 7.72 -15.44 -10.65
CA ALA A 49 7.11 -14.44 -11.54
C ALA A 49 8.12 -13.82 -12.54
N ARG A 50 9.43 -14.13 -12.43
CA ARG A 50 10.55 -13.45 -13.10
C ARG A 50 10.62 -11.95 -12.80
N ILE A 51 10.17 -11.57 -11.61
CA ILE A 51 10.20 -10.19 -11.14
C ILE A 51 11.37 -10.06 -10.16
N SER A 52 12.41 -9.33 -10.54
CA SER A 52 13.63 -9.15 -9.74
C SER A 52 13.58 -7.93 -8.82
N TRP A 53 12.76 -6.92 -9.15
CA TRP A 53 12.72 -5.65 -8.44
C TRP A 53 11.31 -5.05 -8.42
N GLN A 54 11.00 -4.28 -7.37
CA GLN A 54 9.75 -3.53 -7.24
C GLN A 54 9.53 -2.68 -8.49
N LYS A 55 8.32 -2.72 -9.07
CA LYS A 55 7.96 -1.78 -10.13
C LYS A 55 7.72 -0.43 -9.46
N ALA A 56 8.72 0.45 -9.57
CA ALA A 56 8.61 1.80 -9.03
C ALA A 56 7.40 2.50 -9.65
N GLN A 57 6.62 3.18 -8.81
CA GLN A 57 5.51 4.01 -9.26
C GLN A 57 6.06 5.11 -10.16
N LYS A 58 5.62 5.13 -11.42
CA LYS A 58 6.09 6.11 -12.42
C LYS A 58 5.68 7.55 -12.08
N LYS A 59 4.60 7.69 -11.29
CA LYS A 59 4.06 8.98 -10.84
C LYS A 59 4.66 9.36 -9.50
N HIS A 60 5.55 10.34 -9.53
CA HIS A 60 6.07 10.95 -8.31
C HIS A 60 5.06 12.00 -7.80
N PRO A 61 4.60 11.97 -6.54
CA PRO A 61 3.60 12.93 -6.01
C PRO A 61 4.01 14.40 -6.16
N ARG A 62 5.32 14.70 -6.13
CA ARG A 62 5.88 16.03 -6.44
C ARG A 62 5.52 16.58 -7.83
N GLN A 63 5.08 15.76 -8.78
CA GLN A 63 4.76 16.20 -10.14
C GLN A 63 3.31 16.71 -10.28
N GLU A 64 2.43 16.45 -9.29
CA GLU A 64 1.01 16.80 -9.35
C GLU A 64 0.56 17.55 -8.07
N PRO A 65 0.97 18.82 -7.89
CA PRO A 65 0.70 19.60 -6.68
C PRO A 65 -0.79 19.80 -6.38
N GLU A 66 -1.63 19.82 -7.42
CA GLU A 66 -3.09 19.97 -7.26
C GLU A 66 -3.74 18.72 -6.66
N LEU A 67 -3.24 17.51 -6.97
CA LEU A 67 -3.74 16.28 -6.36
C LEU A 67 -3.36 16.21 -4.88
N VAL A 68 -2.15 16.64 -4.52
CA VAL A 68 -1.72 16.68 -3.12
C VAL A 68 -2.54 17.69 -2.33
N LYS A 69 -2.78 18.90 -2.85
CA LYS A 69 -3.66 19.87 -2.17
C LYS A 69 -5.08 19.33 -1.96
N LYS A 70 -5.62 18.59 -2.93
CA LYS A 70 -6.96 18.00 -2.80
C LYS A 70 -7.00 16.96 -1.68
N ARG A 71 -6.01 16.06 -1.63
CA ARG A 71 -5.87 15.09 -0.53
C ARG A 71 -5.76 15.81 0.82
N VAL A 72 -4.99 16.91 0.86
CA VAL A 72 -4.76 17.67 2.10
C VAL A 72 -6.04 18.26 2.62
N LYS A 73 -6.89 18.71 1.71
CA LYS A 73 -8.21 19.20 2.07
C LYS A 73 -9.10 18.09 2.62
N GLU A 74 -9.17 16.94 1.95
CA GLU A 74 -9.99 15.80 2.37
C GLU A 74 -9.58 15.28 3.77
N ILE A 75 -8.28 15.18 4.05
CA ILE A 75 -7.79 14.72 5.35
C ILE A 75 -8.08 15.75 6.46
N ASN A 76 -7.96 17.05 6.17
CA ASN A 76 -8.35 18.08 7.13
C ASN A 76 -9.85 18.05 7.43
N GLU A 77 -10.71 17.85 6.42
CA GLU A 77 -12.16 17.72 6.61
C GLU A 77 -12.48 16.53 7.54
N ILE A 78 -11.85 15.37 7.34
CA ILE A 78 -12.02 14.20 8.22
C ILE A 78 -11.52 14.48 9.64
N LEU A 79 -10.39 15.18 9.79
CA LEU A 79 -9.85 15.54 11.11
C LEU A 79 -10.78 16.51 11.85
N GLU A 80 -11.39 17.48 11.16
CA GLU A 80 -12.38 18.39 11.75
C GLU A 80 -13.64 17.67 12.21
N GLU A 81 -14.13 16.68 11.45
CA GLU A 81 -15.25 15.85 11.87
C GLU A 81 -14.93 15.00 13.12
N LEU A 82 -13.69 14.51 13.21
CA LEU A 82 -13.23 13.65 14.31
C LEU A 82 -12.66 14.42 15.51
N MET A 83 -12.39 15.73 15.37
CA MET A 83 -11.94 16.63 16.44
C MET A 83 -12.71 16.51 17.75
N PRO A 84 -14.07 16.47 17.78
CA PRO A 84 -14.81 16.28 19.03
C PRO A 84 -14.51 14.93 19.70
N ALA A 85 -14.30 13.86 18.93
CA ALA A 85 -13.95 12.54 19.47
C ALA A 85 -12.50 12.47 19.97
N ILE A 86 -11.59 13.19 19.31
CA ILE A 86 -10.19 13.34 19.74
C ILE A 86 -10.11 14.12 21.06
N LYS A 87 -10.84 15.24 21.17
CA LYS A 87 -10.92 16.03 22.41
C LYS A 87 -11.57 15.27 23.56
N ALA A 88 -12.45 14.33 23.25
CA ALA A 88 -13.07 13.45 24.25
C ALA A 88 -12.17 12.25 24.64
N GLU A 89 -10.91 12.20 24.18
CA GLU A 89 -9.94 11.10 24.39
C GLU A 89 -10.45 9.72 23.92
N LYS A 90 -11.50 9.68 23.11
CA LYS A 90 -12.06 8.44 22.55
C LYS A 90 -11.32 7.98 21.30
N LEU A 91 -10.57 8.89 20.67
CA LEU A 91 -9.91 8.65 19.41
C LEU A 91 -8.52 9.29 19.41
N VAL A 92 -7.51 8.52 19.00
CA VAL A 92 -6.13 8.97 18.88
C VAL A 92 -5.70 8.84 17.43
N VAL A 93 -5.13 9.90 16.89
CA VAL A 93 -4.56 9.89 15.54
C VAL A 93 -3.14 9.34 15.63
N TYR A 94 -2.92 8.16 15.05
CA TYR A 94 -1.63 7.45 15.11
C TYR A 94 -0.64 7.93 14.04
N ALA A 95 -1.14 8.24 12.84
CA ALA A 95 -0.36 8.81 11.76
C ALA A 95 -1.26 9.65 10.86
N VAL A 96 -0.75 10.79 10.39
CA VAL A 96 -1.33 11.59 9.32
C VAL A 96 -0.23 11.72 8.28
N ASP A 97 -0.50 11.37 7.04
CA ASP A 97 0.50 11.43 6.00
C ASP A 97 -0.04 12.04 4.71
N GLU A 98 0.60 13.14 4.30
CA GLU A 98 0.43 13.86 3.04
C GLU A 98 1.71 14.64 2.73
N VAL A 99 2.78 13.94 2.35
CA VAL A 99 4.10 14.58 2.25
C VAL A 99 4.20 15.60 1.11
N HIS A 100 4.55 16.83 1.47
CA HIS A 100 5.71 17.53 0.88
C HIS A 100 6.68 17.87 2.01
N LEU A 101 7.84 17.19 2.05
CA LEU A 101 9.00 17.70 2.78
C LEU A 101 9.47 18.95 2.03
N LEU A 102 9.17 20.11 2.61
CA LEU A 102 9.66 21.42 2.20
C LEU A 102 11.17 21.48 2.42
N GLU A 103 11.93 21.73 1.37
CA GLU A 103 12.83 22.90 1.28
C GLU A 103 12.76 23.46 -0.14
#